data_AF-A0A6M0ASN8-F1
#
_entry.id   AF-A0A6M0ASN8-F1
#
_cell.length_a   1.000
_cell.length_b   1.000
_cell.length_c   1.000
_cell.angle_alpha   90.00
_cell.angle_beta   90.00
_cell.angle_gamma   90.00
#
_symmetry.space_group_name_H-M   'P 1'
#
loop_
_entity.id
_entity.type
_entity.pdbx_description
1 polymer ?
#
loop_
_entity_poly.entity_id
_entity_poly.type
_entity_poly.pdbx_seq_one_letter_code
_entity_poly.pdbx_strand_id
1 'polypeptide(L)'
;MTSENKWSHFPLFDERQVIFILNQSKAIVTNSYLILYPKPDLENAINQNPNLDKLLIEALNQITGKAMVDEGRVYGGAMYKLEPKELANVPAVELQ
;
A
#
# COMPACT_ATOMS: atom_id res chain seq x y z
N MET A 1 38.48 16.37 -10.74
CA MET A 1 37.85 15.24 -11.47
C MET A 1 36.83 14.62 -10.55
N THR A 2 35.68 15.27 -10.40
CA THR A 2 34.52 14.76 -9.68
C THR A 2 33.78 13.85 -10.66
N SER A 3 33.77 12.55 -10.39
CA SER A 3 32.92 11.62 -11.13
C SER A 3 31.47 11.94 -10.79
N GLU A 4 30.85 12.79 -11.60
CA GLU A 4 29.42 12.98 -11.60
C GLU A 4 28.77 11.61 -11.82
N ASN A 5 28.01 11.17 -10.83
CA ASN A 5 27.24 9.94 -10.90
C ASN A 5 26.26 10.03 -12.06
N LYS A 6 26.60 9.35 -13.16
CA LYS A 6 25.89 9.30 -14.45
C LYS A 6 24.50 8.62 -14.38
N TRP A 7 23.95 8.48 -13.18
CA TRP A 7 22.69 7.79 -12.87
C TRP A 7 21.62 8.73 -12.30
N SER A 8 21.90 10.03 -12.20
CA SER A 8 20.96 11.05 -11.68
C SER A 8 19.85 11.45 -12.66
N HIS A 9 19.81 10.90 -13.88
CA HIS A 9 18.91 11.34 -14.97
C HIS A 9 17.95 10.26 -15.48
N PHE A 10 17.82 9.12 -14.80
CA PHE A 10 16.75 8.17 -15.10
C PHE A 10 15.54 8.48 -14.21
N PRO A 11 14.39 8.91 -14.77
CA PRO A 11 13.14 9.03 -14.03
C PRO A 11 12.52 7.63 -13.87
N LEU A 12 13.29 6.67 -13.35
CA LEU A 12 12.86 5.27 -13.19
C LEU A 12 12.53 4.91 -11.73
N PHE A 13 12.70 5.86 -10.81
CA PHE A 13 12.08 5.80 -9.49
C PHE A 13 10.88 6.74 -9.48
N ASP A 14 9.95 6.49 -10.39
CA ASP A 14 8.57 6.89 -10.13
C ASP A 14 8.16 6.19 -8.82
N GLU A 15 7.61 6.97 -7.90
CA GLU A 15 7.24 6.62 -6.54
C GLU A 15 6.09 5.60 -6.57
N ARG A 16 6.38 4.37 -7.00
CA ARG A 16 5.39 3.34 -7.34
C ARG A 16 4.34 3.22 -6.23
N GLN A 17 3.15 3.71 -6.53
CA GLN A 17 2.04 3.72 -5.59
C GLN A 17 1.57 2.29 -5.38
N VAL A 18 1.59 1.84 -4.12
CA VAL A 18 0.86 0.62 -3.74
C VAL A 18 -0.62 0.97 -3.75
N ILE A 19 -1.40 0.18 -4.51
CA ILE A 19 -2.82 0.44 -4.72
C ILE A 19 -3.63 -0.47 -3.80
N PHE A 20 -4.53 0.11 -3.02
CA PHE A 20 -5.54 -0.62 -2.26
C PHE A 20 -6.83 -0.68 -3.06
N ILE A 21 -7.37 -1.88 -3.24
CA ILE A 21 -8.57 -2.14 -4.03
C ILE A 21 -9.65 -2.72 -3.11
N LEU A 22 -10.84 -2.11 -3.11
CA LEU A 22 -12.00 -2.67 -2.41
C LEU A 22 -12.60 -3.82 -3.23
N ASN A 23 -12.57 -5.03 -2.70
CA ASN A 23 -13.28 -6.15 -3.30
C ASN A 23 -14.74 -6.17 -2.81
N GLN A 24 -15.65 -5.61 -3.60
CA GLN A 24 -17.10 -5.61 -3.32
C GLN A 24 -17.82 -6.87 -3.84
N SER A 25 -17.09 -7.96 -4.06
CA SER A 25 -17.62 -9.19 -4.65
C SER A 25 -17.17 -10.42 -3.87
N LYS A 26 -17.55 -11.60 -4.34
CA LYS A 26 -17.04 -12.89 -3.86
C LYS A 26 -15.85 -13.40 -4.67
N ALA A 27 -15.15 -12.52 -5.40
CA ALA A 27 -14.01 -12.90 -6.22
C ALA A 27 -12.87 -13.47 -5.37
N ILE A 28 -12.24 -14.53 -5.88
CA ILE A 28 -11.04 -15.13 -5.29
C ILE A 28 -9.84 -14.26 -5.68
N VAL A 29 -9.03 -13.88 -4.69
CA VAL A 29 -7.81 -13.09 -4.89
C VAL A 29 -6.61 -14.03 -4.96
N THR A 30 -5.67 -13.75 -5.87
CA THR A 30 -4.45 -14.57 -6.03
C THR A 30 -3.43 -14.25 -4.94
N ASN A 31 -2.51 -15.18 -4.68
CA ASN A 31 -1.44 -15.03 -3.69
C ASN A 31 -0.42 -13.92 -4.01
N SER A 32 -0.55 -13.25 -5.16
CA SER A 32 0.24 -12.08 -5.54
C SER A 32 -0.23 -10.79 -4.85
N TYR A 33 -1.38 -10.81 -4.17
CA TYR A 33 -1.90 -9.69 -3.39
C TYR A 33 -1.78 -9.94 -1.90
N LEU A 34 -1.59 -8.85 -1.15
CA LEU A 34 -1.85 -8.84 0.28
C LEU A 34 -3.35 -8.59 0.50
N ILE A 35 -3.99 -9.50 1.23
CA ILE A 35 -5.43 -9.42 1.51
C ILE A 35 -5.61 -8.92 2.94
N LEU A 36 -6.32 -7.78 3.06
CA LEU A 36 -6.67 -7.20 4.34
C LEU A 36 -8.12 -7.54 4.67
N TYR A 37 -8.35 -8.03 5.88
CA TYR A 37 -9.67 -8.28 6.43
C TYR A 37 -9.89 -7.36 7.64
N PRO A 38 -11.06 -6.73 7.78
CA PRO A 38 -11.36 -5.95 8.96
C PRO A 38 -11.35 -6.85 10.20
N LYS A 39 -10.84 -6.32 11.31
CA LYS A 39 -11.06 -6.94 12.63
C LYS A 39 -12.54 -6.78 13.03
N PRO A 40 -13.06 -7.59 13.96
CA PRO A 40 -14.48 -7.58 14.31
C PRO A 40 -15.06 -6.19 14.64
N ASP A 41 -14.32 -5.34 15.36
CA ASP A 41 -14.78 -3.99 15.71
C ASP A 41 -14.93 -3.10 14.48
N LEU A 42 -13.98 -3.19 13.53
CA LEU A 42 -14.04 -2.45 12.27
C LEU A 42 -15.13 -3.00 11.35
N GLU A 43 -15.30 -4.32 11.32
CA GLU A 43 -16.37 -4.96 10.56
C GLU A 43 -17.75 -4.51 11.04
N ASN A 44 -17.96 -4.45 12.36
CA ASN A 44 -19.18 -3.92 12.96
C ASN A 44 -19.40 -2.45 12.60
N ALA A 45 -18.36 -1.62 12.62
CA ALA A 45 -18.44 -0.22 12.23
C ALA A 45 -18.81 -0.04 10.75
N ILE A 46 -18.23 -0.85 9.86
CA ILE A 46 -18.56 -0.87 8.42
C ILE A 46 -20.03 -1.28 8.21
N ASN A 47 -20.51 -2.28 8.94
CA ASN A 47 -21.90 -2.73 8.85
C ASN A 47 -22.91 -1.67 9.33
N GLN A 48 -22.51 -0.81 10.28
CA GLN A 48 -23.35 0.30 10.78
C GLN A 48 -23.27 1.54 9.88
N ASN A 49 -22.16 1.75 9.19
CA ASN A 49 -21.94 2.86 8.27
C ASN A 49 -21.44 2.33 6.90
N PRO A 50 -22.34 2.05 5.96
CA PRO A 50 -21.98 1.52 4.63
C PRO A 50 -21.12 2.44 3.75
N ASN A 51 -20.80 3.66 4.18
CA ASN A 51 -19.85 4.53 3.48
C ASN A 51 -18.42 4.44 4.04
N LEU A 52 -18.23 3.77 5.19
CA LEU A 52 -16.94 3.70 5.86
C LEU A 52 -15.90 2.90 5.05
N ASP A 53 -16.31 1.89 4.29
CA ASP A 53 -15.44 1.11 3.41
C ASP A 53 -14.81 1.95 2.30
N LYS A 54 -15.57 2.88 1.71
CA LYS A 54 -15.09 3.84 0.71
C LYS A 54 -14.09 4.81 1.32
N LEU A 55 -14.42 5.38 2.48
CA LEU A 55 -13.52 6.29 3.20
C LEU A 55 -12.20 5.59 3.58
N LEU A 56 -12.26 4.33 4.02
CA LEU A 56 -11.08 3.51 4.30
C LEU A 56 -10.20 3.35 3.06
N ILE A 57 -10.79 3.01 1.91
CA ILE A 57 -10.03 2.85 0.66
C ILE A 57 -9.46 4.16 0.14
N GLU A 58 -10.18 5.27 0.27
CA GLU A 58 -9.66 6.59 -0.07
C GLU A 58 -8.45 6.93 0.81
N ALA A 59 -8.57 6.75 2.12
CA ALA A 59 -7.50 6.98 3.09
C ALA A 59 -6.26 6.09 2.84
N LEU A 60 -6.46 4.79 2.59
CA LEU A 60 -5.37 3.86 2.30
C LEU A 60 -4.62 4.23 1.01
N ASN A 61 -5.34 4.69 -0.02
CA ASN A 61 -4.71 5.14 -1.27
C ASN A 61 -4.02 6.52 -1.17
N GLN A 62 -4.18 7.26 -0.06
CA GLN A 62 -3.36 8.45 0.22
C GLN A 62 -1.96 8.13 0.76
N ILE A 63 -1.69 6.86 1.11
CA ILE A 63 -0.36 6.45 1.57
C ILE A 63 0.63 6.57 0.39
N THR A 64 1.70 7.35 0.58
CA THR A 64 2.66 7.63 -0.48
C THR A 64 3.49 6.39 -0.84
N GLY A 65 3.88 6.27 -2.11
CA GLY A 65 4.80 5.23 -2.56
C GLY A 65 6.12 5.22 -1.77
N LYS A 66 6.59 6.40 -1.34
CA LYS A 66 7.75 6.52 -0.46
C LYS A 66 7.56 5.84 0.90
N ALA A 67 6.44 6.08 1.59
CA ALA A 67 6.16 5.45 2.88
C ALA A 67 6.06 3.91 2.75
N MET A 68 5.56 3.43 1.61
CA MET A 68 5.52 1.99 1.31
C MET A 68 6.91 1.42 0.99
N VAL A 69 7.76 2.20 0.32
CA VAL A 69 9.11 1.80 -0.10
C VAL A 69 10.11 1.77 1.07
N ASP A 70 9.91 2.60 2.08
CA ASP A 70 10.79 2.66 3.25
C ASP A 70 10.63 1.40 4.15
N GLU A 71 9.48 0.71 4.11
CA GLU A 71 9.17 -0.42 5.02
C GLU A 71 9.42 -1.83 4.45
N GLY A 72 9.30 -2.01 3.14
CA GLY A 72 9.57 -3.27 2.43
C GLY A 72 10.99 -3.43 1.90
N ARG A 73 11.30 -4.63 1.39
CA ARG A 73 12.65 -5.01 0.96
C ARG A 73 12.82 -4.95 -0.56
N VAL A 74 14.00 -4.48 -0.98
CA VAL A 74 14.42 -4.51 -2.39
C VAL A 74 15.01 -5.89 -2.70
N TYR A 75 14.39 -6.61 -3.63
CA TYR A 75 15.00 -7.80 -4.23
C TYR A 75 15.86 -7.39 -5.44
N GLY A 76 16.92 -8.16 -5.72
CA GLY A 76 17.78 -7.92 -6.87
C GLY A 76 16.96 -7.77 -8.16
N GLY A 77 17.26 -6.75 -8.97
CA GLY A 77 16.54 -6.46 -10.22
C GLY A 77 15.39 -5.45 -10.12
N ALA A 78 15.40 -4.55 -9.12
CA ALA A 78 14.41 -3.45 -8.95
C ALA A 78 12.96 -3.91 -8.67
N MET A 79 12.80 -5.16 -8.24
CA MET A 79 11.53 -5.71 -7.78
C MET A 79 11.33 -5.38 -6.31
N TYR A 80 10.27 -4.64 -6.02
CA TYR A 80 9.89 -4.28 -4.67
C TYR A 80 8.85 -5.27 -4.17
N LYS A 81 9.11 -5.88 -3.01
CA LYS A 81 8.19 -6.82 -2.39
C LYS A 81 7.80 -6.28 -1.03
N LEU A 82 6.49 -6.18 -0.80
CA LEU A 82 5.90 -5.84 0.48
C LEU A 82 5.25 -7.10 1.07
N GLU A 83 5.60 -7.44 2.29
CA GLU A 83 5.06 -8.56 3.07
C GLU A 83 4.14 -8.07 4.20
N PRO A 84 3.28 -8.92 4.78
CA PRO A 84 2.31 -8.48 5.80
C PRO A 84 2.90 -7.73 6.99
N LYS A 85 4.10 -8.13 7.45
CA LYS A 85 4.77 -7.47 8.58
C LYS A 85 5.27 -6.08 8.24
N GLU A 86 5.71 -5.88 7.00
CA GLU A 86 6.20 -4.59 6.51
C GLU A 86 5.02 -3.64 6.31
N LEU A 87 3.92 -4.13 5.70
CA LEU A 87 2.68 -3.39 5.56
C LEU A 87 2.11 -2.93 6.92
N ALA A 88 2.25 -3.75 7.98
CA ALA A 88 1.76 -3.41 9.31
C ALA A 88 2.48 -2.23 9.97
N ASN A 89 3.68 -1.88 9.51
CA ASN A 89 4.46 -0.74 10.02
C ASN A 89 4.21 0.55 9.23
N VAL A 90 3.55 0.46 8.08
CA VAL A 90 3.27 1.62 7.24
C VAL A 90 2.32 2.57 7.97
N PRO A 91 2.66 3.87 8.11
CA PRO A 91 1.78 4.84 8.72
C PRO A 91 0.53 5.06 7.85
N ALA A 92 -0.64 5.01 8.48
CA ALA A 92 -1.92 5.32 7.86
C ALA A 92 -2.48 6.63 8.43
N VAL A 93 -3.33 7.29 7.64
CA VAL A 93 -4.03 8.50 8.06
C VAL A 93 -5.19 8.16 8.98
N GLU A 94 -5.46 9.04 9.96
CA GLU A 94 -6.64 8.94 10.81
C GLU A 94 -7.90 9.31 10.02
N LEU A 95 -8.98 8.54 10.19
CA LEU A 95 -10.28 8.85 9.61
C LEU A 95 -10.99 9.89 10.49
N GLN A 96 -11.44 10.97 9.86
CA GLN A 96 -12.24 12.03 10.52
C GLN A 96 -13.72 11.67 10.61
#